data_AF-A0A0F9APP3-F1
#
_entry.id   AF-A0A0F9APP3-F1
#
_cell.length_a   1.000
_cell.length_b   1.000
_cell.length_c   1.000
_cell.angle_alpha   90.00
_cell.angle_beta   90.00
_cell.angle_gamma   90.00
#
_symmetry.space_group_name_H-M   'P 1'
#
loop_
_entity.id
_entity.type
_entity.pdbx_description
1 polymer ?
#
loop_
_entity_poly.entity_id
_entity_poly.type
_entity_poly.pdbx_seq_one_letter_code
_entity_poly.pdbx_strand_id
1 'polypeptide(L)'
;CQEVCPLDCISFPDEKFEFDDEKCWRCGRCVRVCPADALEHEGADDETFMRGLAAAAKAVLGTFAPGKVLYINFLLDLQPECDCMPGADVPVVQDLGIMLSDDLVAIEQASMDMIAGAPVLAGSAAEGIETGPDNDVFRALHKKPWEIQFKECERLGLGTRKYELTELST
;
A
#
# COMPACT_ATOMS: atom_id res chain seq x y z
N CYS A 1 -9.75 -2.25 -19.41
CA CYS A 1 -8.31 -2.59 -19.44
C CYS A 1 -7.57 -1.86 -20.56
N GLN A 2 -8.07 -1.82 -21.80
CA GLN A 2 -7.50 -1.03 -22.90
C GLN A 2 -7.32 0.46 -22.52
N GLU A 3 -8.39 1.12 -22.09
CA GLU A 3 -8.38 2.57 -21.78
C GLU A 3 -7.43 2.98 -20.65
N VAL A 4 -7.12 2.07 -19.71
CA VAL A 4 -6.29 2.39 -18.54
C VAL A 4 -4.82 2.04 -18.74
N CYS A 5 -4.46 1.39 -19.85
CA CYS A 5 -3.08 0.99 -20.12
C CYS A 5 -2.28 2.21 -20.58
N PRO A 6 -1.30 2.72 -19.80
CA PRO A 6 -0.56 3.91 -20.18
C PRO A 6 0.44 3.70 -21.32
N LEU A 7 0.64 2.44 -21.74
CA LEU A 7 1.60 2.03 -22.77
C LEU A 7 0.92 1.44 -24.01
N ASP A 8 -0.42 1.50 -24.07
CA ASP A 8 -1.23 0.93 -25.16
C ASP A 8 -0.92 -0.56 -25.44
N CYS A 9 -0.57 -1.32 -24.40
CA CYS A 9 -0.23 -2.75 -24.52
C CYS A 9 -1.45 -3.64 -24.78
N ILE A 10 -2.68 -3.13 -24.67
CA ILE A 10 -3.91 -3.93 -24.77
C ILE A 10 -4.78 -3.35 -25.87
N SER A 11 -5.22 -4.19 -26.81
CA SER A 11 -6.12 -3.81 -27.91
C SER A 11 -7.17 -4.89 -28.19
N PHE A 12 -8.24 -4.50 -28.89
CA PHE A 12 -9.31 -5.40 -29.29
C PHE A 12 -9.62 -5.33 -30.81
N PRO A 13 -8.66 -5.62 -31.70
CA PRO A 13 -8.96 -5.70 -33.14
C PRO A 13 -9.95 -6.82 -33.42
N ASP A 14 -10.98 -6.54 -34.21
CA ASP A 14 -12.06 -7.48 -34.54
C ASP A 14 -12.65 -8.19 -33.30
N GLU A 15 -12.81 -7.46 -32.18
CA GLU A 15 -13.30 -7.94 -30.88
C GLU A 15 -12.41 -9.03 -30.21
N LYS A 16 -11.17 -9.23 -30.68
CA LYS A 16 -10.23 -10.19 -30.09
C LYS A 16 -9.22 -9.49 -29.20
N PHE A 17 -9.04 -10.01 -27.99
CA PHE A 17 -8.02 -9.51 -27.08
C PHE A 17 -6.61 -9.75 -27.63
N GLU A 18 -5.83 -8.67 -27.76
CA GLU A 18 -4.41 -8.71 -28.05
C GLU A 18 -3.63 -8.00 -26.92
N PHE A 19 -2.46 -8.54 -26.59
CA PHE A 19 -1.59 -8.04 -25.54
C PHE A 19 -0.12 -8.04 -25.97
N ASP A 20 0.54 -6.90 -25.84
CA ASP A 20 1.97 -6.70 -26.09
C ASP A 20 2.75 -6.84 -24.76
N ASP A 21 3.28 -8.04 -24.50
CA ASP A 21 4.03 -8.34 -23.27
C ASP A 21 5.40 -7.64 -23.25
N GLU A 22 6.03 -7.42 -24.41
CA GLU A 22 7.36 -6.81 -24.47
C GLU A 22 7.34 -5.34 -24.01
N LYS A 23 6.25 -4.62 -24.29
CA LYS A 23 6.06 -3.25 -23.79
C LYS A 23 5.55 -3.21 -22.36
N CYS A 24 4.97 -4.28 -21.83
CA CYS A 24 4.29 -4.25 -20.55
C CYS A 24 5.27 -4.24 -19.36
N TRP A 25 5.27 -3.16 -18.59
CA TRP A 25 6.01 -3.07 -17.32
C TRP A 25 5.27 -3.65 -16.09
N ARG A 26 4.19 -4.39 -16.31
CA ARG A 26 3.44 -5.13 -15.28
C ARG A 26 2.86 -4.28 -14.13
N CYS A 27 2.39 -3.06 -14.40
CA CYS A 27 1.80 -2.19 -13.38
C CYS A 27 0.46 -2.66 -12.75
N GLY A 28 -0.23 -3.64 -13.34
CA GLY A 28 -1.46 -4.23 -12.77
C GLY A 28 -2.74 -3.42 -12.87
N ARG A 29 -2.72 -2.20 -13.43
CA ARG A 29 -3.93 -1.37 -13.61
C ARG A 29 -5.02 -2.10 -14.41
N CYS A 30 -4.64 -2.80 -15.47
CA CYS A 30 -5.57 -3.54 -16.33
C CYS A 30 -6.30 -4.68 -15.59
N VAL A 31 -5.58 -5.40 -14.72
CA VAL A 31 -6.12 -6.45 -13.85
C VAL A 31 -7.16 -5.85 -12.90
N ARG A 32 -6.80 -4.76 -12.21
CA ARG A 32 -7.66 -4.10 -11.20
C ARG A 32 -8.99 -3.58 -11.74
N VAL A 33 -9.03 -3.09 -12.98
CA VAL A 33 -10.26 -2.50 -13.56
C VAL A 33 -11.05 -3.46 -14.42
N CYS A 34 -10.64 -4.73 -14.56
CA CYS A 34 -11.31 -5.66 -15.46
C CYS A 34 -12.68 -6.06 -14.88
N PRO A 35 -13.81 -5.68 -15.52
CA PRO A 35 -15.13 -6.00 -14.97
C PRO A 35 -15.48 -7.49 -15.09
N ALA A 36 -14.80 -8.21 -15.97
CA ALA A 36 -14.98 -9.64 -16.19
C ALA A 36 -14.03 -10.51 -15.35
N ASP A 37 -13.14 -9.89 -14.56
CA ASP A 37 -12.09 -10.58 -13.78
C ASP A 37 -11.26 -11.56 -14.65
N ALA A 38 -11.01 -11.16 -15.91
CA ALA A 38 -10.44 -12.02 -16.94
C ALA A 38 -8.91 -11.91 -17.07
N LEU A 39 -8.28 -11.06 -16.25
CA LEU A 39 -6.84 -10.79 -16.31
C LEU A 39 -6.24 -11.07 -14.93
N GLU A 40 -5.08 -11.72 -14.92
CA GLU A 40 -4.30 -11.97 -13.72
C GLU A 40 -2.83 -11.63 -13.94
N HIS A 41 -2.10 -11.39 -12.84
CA HIS A 41 -0.66 -11.28 -12.90
C HIS A 41 -0.02 -12.64 -12.65
N GLU A 42 0.62 -13.19 -13.66
CA GLU A 42 1.40 -14.41 -13.52
C GLU A 42 2.58 -14.18 -12.55
N GLY A 43 2.65 -14.97 -11.48
CA GLY A 43 3.73 -14.93 -10.49
C GLY A 43 3.66 -13.79 -9.47
N ALA A 44 2.54 -13.05 -9.38
CA ALA A 44 2.35 -11.99 -8.39
C ALA A 44 1.49 -12.46 -7.22
N ASP A 45 2.03 -13.32 -6.36
CA ASP A 45 1.43 -13.55 -5.05
C ASP A 45 1.82 -12.41 -4.09
N ASP A 46 0.89 -12.07 -3.19
CA ASP A 46 1.06 -10.94 -2.26
C ASP A 46 2.28 -11.10 -1.35
N GLU A 47 2.64 -12.33 -0.99
CA GLU A 47 3.78 -12.60 -0.11
C GLU A 47 5.11 -12.31 -0.82
N THR A 48 5.31 -12.85 -2.02
CA THR A 48 6.52 -12.59 -2.83
C THR A 48 6.68 -11.10 -3.10
N PHE A 49 5.58 -10.42 -3.47
CA PHE A 49 5.61 -8.98 -3.72
C PHE A 49 6.01 -8.17 -2.48
N MET A 50 5.35 -8.40 -1.33
CA MET A 50 5.63 -7.66 -0.10
C MET A 50 7.03 -7.93 0.45
N ARG A 51 7.52 -9.17 0.34
CA ARG A 51 8.90 -9.49 0.72
C ARG A 51 9.92 -8.84 -0.22
N GLY A 52 9.62 -8.80 -1.52
CA GLY A 52 10.42 -8.13 -2.52
C GLY A 52 10.57 -6.63 -2.25
N LEU A 53 9.49 -5.96 -1.85
CA LEU A 53 9.52 -4.54 -1.46
C LEU A 53 10.46 -4.30 -0.27
N ALA A 54 10.37 -5.14 0.77
CA ALA A 54 11.26 -5.04 1.94
C ALA A 54 12.74 -5.27 1.56
N ALA A 55 13.02 -6.22 0.68
CA ALA A 55 14.37 -6.47 0.18
C ALA A 55 14.92 -5.29 -0.64
N ALA A 56 14.08 -4.68 -1.49
CA ALA A 56 14.44 -3.49 -2.25
C ALA A 56 14.74 -2.29 -1.33
N ALA A 57 13.89 -2.06 -0.32
CA ALA A 57 14.12 -1.03 0.69
C ALA A 57 15.45 -1.24 1.41
N LYS A 58 15.77 -2.48 1.83
CA LYS A 58 17.08 -2.79 2.43
C LYS A 58 18.26 -2.45 1.52
N ALA A 59 18.18 -2.81 0.25
CA ALA A 59 19.25 -2.54 -0.71
C ALA A 59 19.54 -1.04 -0.82
N VAL A 60 18.49 -0.21 -0.89
CA VAL A 60 18.61 1.25 -0.94
C VAL A 60 19.16 1.80 0.38
N LEU A 61 18.59 1.38 1.52
CA LEU A 61 19.02 1.85 2.84
C LEU A 61 20.48 1.50 3.15
N GLY A 62 20.97 0.36 2.63
CA GLY A 62 22.37 -0.04 2.74
C GLY A 62 23.36 0.86 2.00
N THR A 63 22.89 1.79 1.17
CA THR A 63 23.76 2.78 0.50
C THR A 63 24.06 4.01 1.37
N PHE A 64 23.32 4.20 2.46
CA PHE A 64 23.51 5.30 3.40
C PHE A 64 24.37 4.87 4.59
N ALA A 65 25.05 5.83 5.22
CA ALA A 65 25.75 5.55 6.47
C ALA A 65 24.76 5.18 7.59
N PRO A 66 25.13 4.30 8.53
CA PRO A 66 24.26 3.91 9.63
C PRO A 66 23.72 5.12 10.41
N GLY A 67 22.42 5.13 10.70
CA GLY A 67 21.75 6.21 11.44
C GLY A 67 21.65 7.54 10.69
N LYS A 68 21.79 7.55 9.36
CA LYS A 68 21.66 8.76 8.51
C LYS A 68 20.37 8.82 7.70
N VAL A 69 19.38 8.01 8.04
CA VAL A 69 18.06 8.01 7.44
C VAL A 69 17.04 8.33 8.52
N LEU A 70 16.09 9.20 8.19
CA LEU A 70 14.98 9.61 9.04
C LEU A 70 13.69 9.37 8.25
N TYR A 71 12.68 8.81 8.91
CA TYR A 71 11.41 8.43 8.29
C TYR A 71 10.30 9.37 8.77
N ILE A 72 9.47 9.82 7.84
CA ILE A 72 8.38 10.76 8.09
C ILE A 72 7.13 10.21 7.38
N ASN A 73 6.09 9.91 8.14
CA ASN A 73 4.80 9.49 7.60
C ASN A 73 3.78 10.62 7.77
N PHE A 74 3.09 10.96 6.70
CA PHE A 74 2.00 11.93 6.70
C PHE A 74 0.70 11.14 6.65
N LEU A 75 0.01 11.07 7.80
CA LEU A 75 -1.26 10.37 7.92
C LEU A 75 -2.39 11.37 7.68
N LEU A 76 -2.42 11.91 6.47
CA LEU A 76 -3.33 12.97 6.03
C LEU A 76 -4.06 12.49 4.78
N ASP A 77 -5.33 12.88 4.64
CA ASP A 77 -6.15 12.61 3.45
C ASP A 77 -6.10 11.13 3.02
N LEU A 78 -6.37 10.22 3.96
CA LEU A 78 -6.23 8.77 3.75
C LEU A 78 -7.32 8.25 2.80
N GLN A 79 -6.99 8.13 1.52
CA GLN A 79 -7.90 7.72 0.45
C GLN A 79 -8.19 6.20 0.45
N PRO A 80 -9.37 5.76 -0.03
CA PRO A 80 -9.71 4.33 -0.09
C PRO A 80 -9.01 3.56 -1.21
N GLU A 81 -8.34 4.22 -2.15
CA GLU A 81 -7.51 3.59 -3.18
C GLU A 81 -6.23 4.40 -3.37
N CYS A 82 -5.20 3.78 -3.97
CA CYS A 82 -3.98 4.50 -4.28
C CYS A 82 -4.25 5.62 -5.30
N ASP A 83 -3.60 6.78 -5.15
CA ASP A 83 -3.72 7.94 -6.07
C ASP A 83 -3.43 7.63 -7.55
N CYS A 84 -2.73 6.53 -7.80
CA CYS A 84 -2.50 6.02 -9.16
C CYS A 84 -3.76 5.45 -9.83
N MET A 85 -4.81 5.21 -9.07
CA MET A 85 -6.11 4.71 -9.52
C MET A 85 -7.14 5.85 -9.50
N PRO A 86 -8.07 5.90 -10.46
CA PRO A 86 -9.16 6.88 -10.46
C PRO A 86 -10.22 6.49 -9.41
N GLY A 87 -9.88 6.66 -8.13
CA GLY A 87 -10.68 6.20 -6.99
C GLY A 87 -10.63 7.13 -5.77
N ALA A 88 -10.31 8.42 -5.99
CA ALA A 88 -10.41 9.42 -4.93
C ALA A 88 -11.86 9.59 -4.48
N ASP A 89 -12.08 9.58 -3.16
CA ASP A 89 -13.39 9.63 -2.53
C ASP A 89 -13.29 10.34 -1.16
N VAL A 90 -14.34 10.28 -0.35
CA VAL A 90 -14.26 10.64 1.07
C VAL A 90 -13.16 9.79 1.73
N PRO A 91 -12.19 10.41 2.45
CA PRO A 91 -11.15 9.68 3.15
C PRO A 91 -11.72 8.60 4.07
N VAL A 92 -10.97 7.51 4.26
CA VAL A 92 -11.46 6.39 5.07
C VAL A 92 -11.45 6.70 6.56
N VAL A 93 -10.52 7.55 7.03
CA VAL A 93 -10.43 8.05 8.42
C VAL A 93 -10.02 9.53 8.40
N GLN A 94 -10.23 10.27 9.50
CA GLN A 94 -9.73 11.64 9.64
C GLN A 94 -8.19 11.70 9.67
N ASP A 95 -7.64 12.87 9.36
CA ASP A 95 -6.21 13.17 9.50
C ASP A 95 -5.70 12.84 10.92
N LEU A 96 -4.62 12.07 10.98
CA LEU A 96 -3.98 11.60 12.22
C LEU A 96 -2.66 12.33 12.50
N GLY A 97 -2.23 13.22 11.60
CA GLY A 97 -1.08 14.09 11.76
C GLY A 97 0.18 13.59 11.05
N ILE A 98 1.34 13.98 11.58
CA ILE A 98 2.65 13.68 11.01
C ILE A 98 3.44 12.90 12.06
N MET A 99 4.05 11.80 11.64
CA MET A 99 4.90 10.97 12.48
C MET A 99 6.35 11.04 12.04
N LEU A 100 7.24 10.84 13.00
CA LEU A 100 8.68 10.90 12.82
C LEU A 100 9.34 9.75 13.57
N SER A 101 10.28 9.05 12.92
CA SER A 101 11.10 8.03 13.56
C SER A 101 12.44 7.87 12.85
N ASP A 102 13.44 7.39 13.57
CA ASP A 102 14.70 6.88 13.01
C ASP A 102 14.67 5.35 12.78
N ASP A 103 13.56 4.68 13.09
CA ASP A 103 13.31 3.26 12.85
C ASP A 103 12.15 3.07 11.85
N LEU A 104 12.44 2.41 10.71
CA LEU A 104 11.48 2.21 9.62
C LEU A 104 10.29 1.36 10.05
N VAL A 105 10.53 0.28 10.78
CA VAL A 105 9.46 -0.68 11.10
C VAL A 105 8.58 -0.13 12.22
N ALA A 106 9.17 0.64 13.14
CA ALA A 106 8.45 1.27 14.23
C ALA A 106 7.43 2.31 13.73
N ILE A 107 7.84 3.21 12.81
CA ILE A 107 6.93 4.23 12.27
C ILE A 107 5.81 3.64 11.42
N GLU A 108 6.10 2.60 10.64
CA GLU A 108 5.11 1.90 9.84
C GLU A 108 4.10 1.16 10.73
N GLN A 109 4.57 0.48 11.78
CA GLN A 109 3.67 -0.16 12.74
C GLN A 109 2.80 0.86 13.48
N ALA A 110 3.40 1.95 13.98
CA ALA A 110 2.66 3.03 14.62
C ALA A 110 1.60 3.63 13.69
N SER A 111 1.90 3.75 12.38
CA SER A 111 0.98 4.30 11.38
C SER A 111 -0.27 3.44 11.30
N MET A 112 -0.08 2.14 11.10
CA MET A 112 -1.17 1.19 10.94
C MET A 112 -1.99 1.03 12.22
N ASP A 113 -1.35 1.09 13.40
CA ASP A 113 -2.05 1.03 14.68
C ASP A 113 -2.91 2.29 14.90
N MET A 114 -2.41 3.48 14.55
CA MET A 114 -3.20 4.72 14.60
C MET A 114 -4.39 4.68 13.63
N ILE A 115 -4.19 4.20 12.41
CA ILE A 115 -5.24 4.03 11.40
C ILE A 115 -6.30 3.02 11.88
N ALA A 116 -5.88 1.88 12.41
CA ALA A 116 -6.78 0.85 12.92
C ALA A 116 -7.59 1.31 14.14
N GLY A 117 -7.04 2.23 14.95
CA GLY A 117 -7.73 2.85 16.08
C GLY A 117 -8.67 4.00 15.71
N ALA A 118 -8.63 4.50 14.47
CA ALA A 118 -9.41 5.63 14.03
C ALA A 118 -10.82 5.21 13.55
N PRO A 119 -11.87 6.01 13.84
CA PRO A 119 -13.21 5.74 13.34
C PRO A 119 -13.28 5.97 11.82
N VAL A 120 -13.96 5.04 11.14
CA VAL A 120 -14.22 5.16 9.70
C VAL A 120 -15.17 6.34 9.43
N LEU A 121 -14.89 7.13 8.39
CA LEU A 121 -15.73 8.25 8.01
C LEU A 121 -17.00 7.80 7.28
N ALA A 122 -18.12 8.42 7.63
CA ALA A 122 -19.37 8.28 6.90
C ALA A 122 -19.23 8.84 5.48
N GLY A 123 -19.82 8.15 4.50
CA GLY A 123 -19.72 8.45 3.08
C GLY A 123 -18.45 7.92 2.42
N SER A 124 -17.49 7.34 3.15
CA SER A 124 -16.32 6.69 2.55
C SER A 124 -16.66 5.33 1.97
N ALA A 125 -15.81 4.84 1.07
CA ALA A 125 -15.90 3.46 0.56
C ALA A 125 -15.84 2.38 1.66
N ALA A 126 -15.37 2.74 2.86
CA ALA A 126 -15.32 1.87 4.02
C ALA A 126 -16.56 1.98 4.95
N GLU A 127 -17.53 2.84 4.64
CA GLU A 127 -18.71 3.01 5.48
C GLU A 127 -19.47 1.69 5.69
N GLY A 128 -19.74 1.37 6.96
CA GLY A 128 -20.45 0.15 7.34
C GLY A 128 -19.59 -1.13 7.29
N ILE A 129 -18.31 -1.03 6.92
CA ILE A 129 -17.36 -2.15 6.99
C ILE A 129 -16.90 -2.34 8.44
N GLU A 130 -16.91 -3.58 8.92
CA GLU A 130 -16.42 -3.93 10.26
C GLU A 130 -14.89 -3.85 10.30
N THR A 131 -14.38 -2.89 11.06
CA THR A 131 -12.96 -2.73 11.35
C THR A 131 -12.66 -3.08 12.80
N GLY A 132 -11.42 -3.45 13.08
CA GLY A 132 -10.98 -3.79 14.43
C GLY A 132 -9.46 -3.96 14.51
N PRO A 133 -8.94 -4.31 15.70
CA PRO A 133 -7.49 -4.43 15.93
C PRO A 133 -6.77 -5.39 14.97
N ASP A 134 -7.46 -6.45 14.53
CA ASP A 134 -6.92 -7.45 13.60
C ASP A 134 -7.38 -7.25 12.13
N ASN A 135 -8.19 -6.21 11.88
CA ASN A 135 -8.77 -5.89 10.58
C ASN A 135 -8.88 -4.36 10.41
N ASP A 136 -7.76 -3.71 10.08
CA ASP A 136 -7.75 -2.29 9.75
C ASP A 136 -8.58 -1.99 8.49
N VAL A 137 -8.86 -0.72 8.27
CA VAL A 137 -9.71 -0.25 7.17
C VAL A 137 -9.18 -0.65 5.79
N PHE A 138 -7.86 -0.67 5.58
CA PHE A 138 -7.28 -1.03 4.28
C PHE A 138 -7.31 -2.53 4.04
N ARG A 139 -7.08 -3.34 5.07
CA ARG A 139 -7.30 -4.79 4.99
C ARG A 139 -8.76 -5.10 4.67
N ALA A 140 -9.70 -4.40 5.31
CA ALA A 140 -11.11 -4.63 5.08
C ALA A 140 -11.53 -4.28 3.63
N LEU A 141 -10.96 -3.22 3.05
CA LEU A 141 -11.20 -2.80 1.67
C LEU A 141 -10.51 -3.70 0.63
N HIS A 142 -9.22 -3.98 0.82
CA HIS A 142 -8.38 -4.55 -0.25
C HIS A 142 -7.99 -6.01 -0.03
N LYS A 143 -8.20 -6.54 1.18
CA LYS A 143 -7.81 -7.90 1.57
C LYS A 143 -6.32 -8.17 1.41
N LYS A 144 -5.48 -7.13 1.58
CA LYS A 144 -4.03 -7.21 1.40
C LYS A 144 -3.30 -7.42 2.73
N PRO A 145 -2.36 -8.39 2.81
CA PRO A 145 -1.69 -8.75 4.05
C PRO A 145 -0.44 -7.90 4.33
N TRP A 146 -0.60 -6.57 4.47
CA TRP A 146 0.50 -5.60 4.62
C TRP A 146 1.53 -5.97 5.71
N GLU A 147 1.13 -6.69 6.76
CA GLU A 147 1.99 -7.10 7.87
C GLU A 147 3.14 -8.02 7.44
N ILE A 148 3.02 -8.67 6.27
CA ILE A 148 4.12 -9.45 5.69
C ILE A 148 5.33 -8.56 5.45
N GLN A 149 5.12 -7.34 4.94
CA GLN A 149 6.19 -6.39 4.69
C GLN A 149 6.90 -6.00 5.99
N PHE A 150 6.16 -5.73 7.06
CA PHE A 150 6.75 -5.30 8.33
C PHE A 150 7.54 -6.43 8.99
N LYS A 151 7.00 -7.66 8.97
CA LYS A 151 7.71 -8.86 9.46
C LYS A 151 8.99 -9.11 8.67
N GLU A 152 8.95 -8.93 7.35
CA GLU A 152 10.12 -9.08 6.50
C GLU A 152 11.16 -7.99 6.76
N CYS A 153 10.77 -6.72 6.88
CA CYS A 153 11.66 -5.62 7.23
C CYS A 153 12.36 -5.86 8.58
N GLU A 154 11.62 -6.32 9.61
CA GLU A 154 12.19 -6.69 10.91
C GLU A 154 13.18 -7.85 10.80
N ARG A 155 12.81 -8.93 10.07
CA ARG A 155 13.70 -10.07 9.77
C ARG A 155 14.99 -9.63 9.05
N LEU A 156 14.87 -8.63 8.18
CA LEU A 156 15.96 -8.05 7.41
C LEU A 156 16.82 -7.06 8.22
N GLY A 157 16.43 -6.72 9.44
CA GLY A 157 17.16 -5.81 10.33
C GLY A 157 16.97 -4.33 9.99
N LEU A 158 15.84 -3.96 9.39
CA LEU A 158 15.52 -2.56 9.07
C LEU A 158 14.86 -1.79 10.21
N GLY A 159 14.59 -2.47 11.33
CA GLY A 159 13.94 -1.88 12.49
C GLY A 159 13.21 -2.92 13.32
N THR A 160 12.37 -2.46 14.24
CA THR A 160 11.48 -3.33 15.02
C THR A 160 10.04 -2.83 15.04
N ARG A 161 9.08 -3.75 15.18
CA ARG A 161 7.65 -3.40 15.33
C ARG A 161 7.32 -2.80 16.70
N LYS A 162 8.26 -2.79 17.65
CA LYS A 162 8.07 -2.21 18.98
C LYS A 162 8.38 -0.73 18.94
N TYR A 163 7.47 0.08 19.49
CA TYR A 163 7.64 1.52 19.54
C TYR A 163 7.04 2.10 20.83
N GLU A 164 7.40 3.34 21.14
CA GLU A 164 6.77 4.18 22.14
C GLU A 164 6.35 5.48 21.46
N LEU A 165 5.07 5.87 21.60
CA LEU A 165 4.58 7.12 21.06
C LEU A 165 4.87 8.26 22.03
N THR A 166 5.60 9.26 21.56
CA THR A 166 5.81 10.53 22.26
C THR A 166 5.12 11.64 21.48
N GLU A 167 4.05 12.21 22.04
CA GLU A 167 3.36 13.34 21.45
C GLU A 167 4.16 14.62 21.67
N LEU A 168 4.52 15.29 20.56
CA LEU A 168 5.17 16.59 20.61
C LEU A 168 4.09 17.67 20.65
N SER A 169 3.84 18.21 21.84
CA SER A 169 2.99 19.40 21.97
C SER A 169 3.71 20.61 21.38
N THR A 170 2.96 21.38 20.58
CA THR A 170 3.37 22.72 20.12
C THR A 170 2.68 23.79 20.94
#